data_AF-A0A1K1MZI6-F1
#
_entry.id   AF-A0A1K1MZI6-F1
#
_cell.length_a   1.000
_cell.length_b   1.000
_cell.length_c   1.000
_cell.angle_alpha   90.00
_cell.angle_beta   90.00
_cell.angle_gamma   90.00
#
_symmetry.space_group_name_H-M   'P 1'
#
loop_
_entity.id
_entity.type
_entity.pdbx_description
1 polymer ?
#
loop_
_entity_poly.entity_id
_entity_poly.type
_entity_poly.pdbx_seq_one_letter_code
_entity_poly.pdbx_strand_id
1 'polypeptide(L)'
;MAEQKYNDCGMELYTNTEMIVGEDILAKAKELAEMLATSNEVQFFQQAEKQIAGNDQIQTLISAIKKKQKEIVAFESFQNQKMVDKIEGEIEELQDQLDSIPIVSQFKQSQEDINYLLQLVMGVIRDSISEKINVEEADAVGSGCSE
;
A
#
# COMPACT_ATOMS: atom_id res chain seq x y z
N MET A 1 13.92 3.15 -30.41
CA MET A 1 15.23 3.71 -30.06
C MET A 1 14.96 5.01 -29.32
N ALA A 2 14.99 4.99 -28.00
CA ALA A 2 14.81 6.20 -27.19
C ALA A 2 16.13 6.99 -27.22
N GLU A 3 16.08 8.29 -27.48
CA GLU A 3 17.25 9.17 -27.41
C GLU A 3 17.69 9.27 -25.94
N GLN A 4 18.89 8.75 -25.64
CA GLN A 4 19.50 8.90 -24.31
C GLN A 4 19.83 10.38 -24.09
N LYS A 5 19.14 11.02 -23.14
CA LYS A 5 19.46 12.37 -22.69
C LYS A 5 20.46 12.27 -21.54
N TYR A 6 21.45 13.15 -21.50
CA TYR A 6 22.47 13.18 -20.43
C TYR A 6 22.41 14.52 -19.70
N ASN A 7 22.70 14.54 -18.40
CA ASN A 7 22.83 15.78 -17.62
C ASN A 7 24.21 16.43 -17.80
N ASP A 8 24.40 17.64 -17.26
CA ASP A 8 25.66 18.39 -17.33
C ASP A 8 26.85 17.65 -16.68
N CYS A 9 26.60 16.59 -15.91
CA CYS A 9 27.60 15.71 -15.32
C CYS A 9 27.82 14.41 -16.12
N GLY A 10 27.24 14.27 -17.32
CA GLY A 10 27.40 13.10 -18.19
C GLY A 10 26.65 11.85 -17.71
N MET A 11 25.70 11.96 -16.78
CA MET A 11 24.84 10.85 -16.37
C MET A 11 23.59 10.79 -17.24
N GLU A 12 23.18 9.58 -17.63
CA GLU A 12 21.91 9.34 -18.32
C GLU A 12 20.73 9.88 -17.47
N LEU A 13 19.92 10.73 -18.09
CA LEU A 13 18.70 11.30 -17.52
C LEU A 13 17.56 10.31 -17.74
N TYR A 14 17.18 9.59 -16.69
CA TYR A 14 15.94 8.83 -16.69
C TYR A 14 14.82 9.71 -16.15
N THR A 15 13.79 9.96 -16.96
CA THR A 15 12.55 10.54 -16.43
C THR A 15 11.75 9.42 -15.73
N ASN A 16 10.98 9.75 -14.68
CA ASN A 16 10.21 8.75 -13.91
C ASN A 16 9.28 7.87 -14.77
N THR A 17 8.90 8.35 -15.96
CA THR A 17 8.06 7.66 -16.94
C THR A 17 8.84 6.74 -17.89
N GLU A 18 10.16 6.91 -17.99
CA GLU A 18 11.08 6.17 -18.87
C GLU A 18 11.92 5.12 -18.12
N MET A 19 11.69 4.90 -16.82
CA MET A 19 12.13 3.68 -16.17
C MET A 19 11.39 2.51 -16.81
N ILE A 20 11.96 1.95 -17.88
CA ILE A 20 11.67 0.59 -18.30
C ILE A 20 12.22 -0.27 -17.15
N VAL A 21 11.40 -0.48 -16.12
CA VAL A 21 11.66 -1.50 -15.12
C VAL A 21 11.86 -2.78 -15.93
N GLY A 22 13.07 -3.33 -15.88
CA GLY A 22 13.44 -4.47 -16.70
C GLY A 22 12.40 -5.58 -16.59
N GLU A 23 12.09 -6.25 -17.70
CA GLU A 23 11.11 -7.34 -17.70
C GLU A 23 11.47 -8.42 -16.67
N ASP A 24 12.75 -8.60 -16.40
CA ASP A 24 13.32 -9.47 -15.37
C ASP A 24 12.97 -9.00 -13.95
N ILE A 25 13.09 -7.69 -13.66
CA ILE A 25 12.70 -7.10 -12.37
C ILE A 25 11.19 -7.26 -12.15
N LEU A 26 10.38 -6.96 -13.17
CA LEU A 26 8.92 -7.15 -13.09
C LEU A 26 8.53 -8.62 -12.91
N ALA A 27 9.22 -9.54 -13.59
CA ALA A 27 9.00 -10.97 -13.41
C ALA A 27 9.32 -11.42 -11.98
N LYS A 28 10.46 -10.96 -11.43
CA LYS A 28 10.86 -11.27 -10.04
C LYS A 28 9.93 -10.64 -9.00
N ALA A 29 9.43 -9.43 -9.25
CA ALA A 29 8.43 -8.80 -8.40
C ALA A 29 7.11 -9.59 -8.38
N LYS A 30 6.68 -10.13 -9.54
CA LYS A 30 5.49 -11.02 -9.61
C LYS A 30 5.71 -12.33 -8.87
N GLU A 31 6.86 -12.97 -9.05
CA GLU A 31 7.22 -14.19 -8.31
C GLU A 31 7.21 -13.94 -6.79
N LEU A 32 7.75 -12.81 -6.35
CA LEU A 32 7.69 -12.39 -4.94
C LEU A 32 6.25 -12.16 -4.47
N ALA A 33 5.41 -11.52 -5.28
CA ALA A 33 3.99 -11.33 -4.96
C ALA A 33 3.25 -12.67 -4.84
N GLU A 34 3.54 -13.65 -5.69
CA GLU A 34 3.00 -15.01 -5.60
C GLU A 34 3.42 -15.70 -4.31
N MET A 35 4.70 -15.59 -3.91
CA MET A 35 5.17 -16.13 -2.63
C MET A 35 4.47 -15.46 -1.45
N LEU A 36 4.36 -14.13 -1.45
CA LEU A 36 3.65 -13.40 -0.39
C LEU A 36 2.17 -13.77 -0.33
N ALA A 37 1.53 -14.05 -1.46
CA ALA A 37 0.14 -14.50 -1.49
C ALA A 37 -0.08 -15.84 -0.80
N THR A 38 0.95 -16.67 -0.67
CA THR A 38 0.91 -17.94 0.08
C THR A 38 1.18 -17.78 1.58
N SER A 39 1.59 -16.60 2.04
CA SER A 39 1.86 -16.33 3.46
C SER A 39 0.63 -16.51 4.35
N ASN A 40 0.85 -16.81 5.63
CA ASN A 40 -0.23 -17.01 6.59
C ASN A 40 -1.06 -15.73 6.78
N GLU A 41 -0.40 -14.58 6.75
CA GLU A 41 -0.98 -13.24 6.87
C GLU A 41 -1.98 -13.00 5.74
N VAL A 42 -1.61 -13.30 4.49
CA VAL A 42 -2.51 -13.16 3.33
C VAL A 42 -3.64 -14.18 3.37
N GLN A 43 -3.38 -15.43 3.78
CA GLN A 43 -4.43 -16.42 3.93
C GLN A 43 -5.45 -16.02 5.01
N PHE A 44 -4.99 -15.50 6.14
CA PHE A 44 -5.85 -15.04 7.23
C PHE A 44 -6.72 -13.85 6.78
N PHE A 45 -6.13 -12.87 6.08
CA PHE A 45 -6.88 -11.78 5.46
C PHE A 45 -7.98 -12.28 4.51
N GLN A 46 -7.66 -13.20 3.60
CA GLN A 46 -8.63 -13.76 2.66
C GLN A 46 -9.77 -14.50 3.37
N GLN A 47 -9.48 -15.18 4.47
CA GLN A 47 -10.51 -15.87 5.27
C GLN A 47 -11.42 -14.86 5.99
N ALA A 48 -10.84 -13.83 6.61
CA ALA A 48 -11.60 -12.77 7.26
C ALA A 48 -12.47 -11.99 6.25
N GLU A 49 -11.91 -11.69 5.07
CA GLU A 49 -12.62 -11.05 3.96
C GLU A 49 -13.84 -11.87 3.53
N LYS A 50 -13.69 -13.18 3.31
CA LYS A 50 -14.79 -14.07 2.94
C LYS A 50 -15.89 -14.11 4.01
N GLN A 51 -15.52 -14.14 5.28
CA GLN A 51 -16.48 -14.13 6.39
C GLN A 51 -17.25 -12.82 6.46
N ILE A 52 -16.58 -11.69 6.22
CA ILE A 52 -17.21 -10.36 6.13
C ILE A 52 -18.15 -10.27 4.93
N ALA A 53 -17.70 -10.75 3.77
CA ALA A 53 -18.49 -10.74 2.54
C ALA A 53 -19.77 -11.57 2.66
N GLY A 54 -19.72 -12.68 3.40
CA GLY A 54 -20.87 -13.55 3.65
C GLY A 54 -21.78 -13.13 4.82
N ASN A 55 -21.47 -12.04 5.52
CA ASN A 55 -22.24 -11.61 6.70
C ASN A 55 -23.19 -10.46 6.36
N ASP A 56 -24.50 -10.76 6.30
CA ASP A 56 -25.54 -9.80 5.93
C ASP A 56 -25.62 -8.58 6.86
N GLN A 57 -25.39 -8.78 8.17
CA GLN A 57 -25.40 -7.68 9.15
C GLN A 57 -24.26 -6.69 8.86
N ILE A 58 -23.06 -7.20 8.62
CA ILE A 58 -21.88 -6.40 8.27
C ILE A 58 -22.12 -5.66 6.95
N GLN A 59 -22.63 -6.35 5.92
CA GLN A 59 -22.91 -5.73 4.63
C GLN A 59 -23.98 -4.62 4.74
N THR A 60 -24.97 -4.80 5.60
CA THR A 60 -26.00 -3.79 5.89
C THR A 60 -25.39 -2.55 6.53
N LEU A 61 -24.54 -2.73 7.55
CA LEU A 61 -23.83 -1.62 8.21
C LEU A 61 -22.91 -0.87 7.23
N ILE A 62 -22.11 -1.60 6.45
CA ILE A 62 -21.23 -1.02 5.42
C ILE A 62 -22.04 -0.22 4.39
N SER A 63 -23.19 -0.74 3.95
CA SER A 63 -24.05 -0.06 2.99
C SER A 63 -24.65 1.22 3.58
N ALA A 64 -25.06 1.19 4.84
CA ALA A 64 -25.56 2.36 5.56
C ALA A 64 -24.47 3.44 5.70
N ILE A 65 -23.25 3.06 6.10
CA ILE A 65 -22.10 3.97 6.19
C ILE A 65 -21.82 4.61 4.83
N LYS A 66 -21.72 3.81 3.76
CA LYS A 66 -21.46 4.32 2.39
C LYS A 66 -22.55 5.28 1.92
N LYS A 67 -23.81 5.03 2.27
CA LYS A 67 -24.92 5.94 1.95
C LYS A 67 -24.74 7.28 2.66
N LYS A 68 -24.44 7.27 3.95
CA LYS A 68 -24.19 8.49 4.74
C LYS A 68 -22.96 9.27 4.27
N GLN A 69 -21.88 8.60 3.89
CA GLN A 69 -20.70 9.24 3.28
C GLN A 69 -21.06 9.99 1.98
N LYS A 70 -21.94 9.43 1.15
CA LYS A 70 -22.45 10.13 -0.04
C LYS A 70 -23.32 11.34 0.33
N GLU A 71 -24.11 11.23 1.39
CA GLU A 71 -24.90 12.35 1.91
C GLU A 71 -23.98 13.48 2.41
N ILE A 72 -22.87 13.17 3.11
CA ILE A 72 -21.86 14.17 3.49
C ILE A 72 -21.35 14.93 2.26
N VAL A 73 -20.86 14.21 1.25
CA VAL A 73 -20.34 14.84 0.02
C VAL A 73 -21.40 15.74 -0.64
N ALA A 74 -22.68 15.35 -0.59
CA ALA A 74 -23.77 16.18 -1.08
C ALA A 74 -24.00 17.44 -0.22
N PHE A 75 -24.01 17.32 1.12
CA PHE A 75 -24.24 18.45 2.02
C PHE A 75 -23.05 19.42 2.12
N GLU A 76 -21.82 18.93 1.93
CA GLU A 76 -20.63 19.75 1.75
C GLU A 76 -20.78 20.66 0.53
N SER A 77 -21.31 20.14 -0.58
CA SER A 77 -21.57 20.92 -1.80
C SER A 77 -22.60 22.06 -1.57
N PHE A 78 -23.51 21.88 -0.60
CA PHE A 78 -24.48 22.88 -0.19
C PHE A 78 -23.98 23.78 0.95
N GLN A 79 -22.72 23.64 1.36
CA GLN A 79 -22.10 24.37 2.49
C GLN A 79 -22.90 24.25 3.80
N ASN A 80 -23.59 23.12 3.99
CA ASN A 80 -24.44 22.89 5.15
C ASN A 80 -23.70 22.10 6.23
N GLN A 81 -22.74 22.77 6.88
CA GLN A 81 -21.87 22.14 7.88
C GLN A 81 -22.65 21.47 9.02
N LYS A 82 -23.75 22.08 9.48
CA LYS A 82 -24.57 21.52 10.54
C LYS A 82 -25.14 20.14 10.20
N MET A 83 -25.48 19.90 8.93
CA MET A 83 -25.94 18.58 8.49
C MET A 83 -24.78 17.61 8.28
N VAL A 84 -23.62 18.08 7.83
CA VAL A 84 -22.40 17.29 7.75
C VAL A 84 -22.04 16.73 9.12
N ASP A 85 -21.90 17.59 10.13
CA ASP A 85 -21.53 17.20 11.51
C ASP A 85 -22.53 16.18 12.10
N LYS A 86 -23.82 16.35 11.79
CA LYS A 86 -24.86 15.41 12.24
C LYS A 86 -24.67 14.03 11.59
N ILE A 87 -24.43 13.99 10.29
CA ILE A 87 -24.26 12.73 9.56
C ILE A 87 -22.95 12.05 9.96
N GLU A 88 -21.89 12.80 10.27
CA GLU A 88 -20.64 12.28 10.83
C GLU A 88 -20.88 11.55 12.15
N GLY A 89 -21.66 12.12 13.07
CA GLY A 89 -22.04 11.41 14.31
C GLY A 89 -22.84 10.14 14.05
N GLU A 90 -23.76 10.15 13.08
CA GLU A 90 -24.50 8.95 12.69
C GLU A 90 -23.60 7.89 12.01
N ILE A 91 -22.51 8.30 11.36
CA ILE A 91 -21.49 7.39 10.82
C ILE A 91 -20.67 6.78 11.95
N GLU A 92 -20.26 7.58 12.93
CA GLU A 92 -19.50 7.13 14.10
C GLU A 92 -20.27 6.04 14.86
N GLU A 93 -21.57 6.25 15.12
CA GLU A 93 -22.42 5.22 15.76
C GLU A 93 -22.51 3.91 14.95
N LEU A 94 -22.51 3.99 13.61
CA LEU A 94 -22.50 2.81 12.74
C LEU A 94 -21.13 2.14 12.69
N GLN A 95 -20.05 2.92 12.75
CA GLN A 95 -18.68 2.42 12.83
C GLN A 95 -18.44 1.70 14.14
N ASP A 96 -18.90 2.25 15.27
CA ASP A 96 -18.83 1.59 16.57
C ASP A 96 -19.57 0.24 16.58
N GLN A 97 -20.76 0.21 15.98
CA GLN A 97 -21.50 -1.04 15.81
C GLN A 97 -20.74 -2.04 14.93
N LEU A 98 -20.13 -1.59 13.84
CA LEU A 98 -19.34 -2.43 12.95
C LEU A 98 -18.10 -2.98 13.67
N ASP A 99 -17.41 -2.13 14.44
CA ASP A 99 -16.17 -2.44 15.15
C ASP A 99 -16.39 -3.35 16.36
N SER A 100 -17.60 -3.31 16.93
CA SER A 100 -18.00 -4.25 17.99
C SER A 100 -18.07 -5.71 17.52
N ILE A 101 -18.11 -5.95 16.20
CA ILE A 101 -18.19 -7.28 15.62
C ILE A 101 -16.79 -7.91 15.58
N PRO A 102 -16.54 -9.05 16.26
CA PRO A 102 -15.20 -9.63 16.38
C PRO A 102 -14.48 -9.90 15.05
N ILE A 103 -15.20 -10.36 14.03
CA ILE A 103 -14.61 -10.64 12.72
C ILE A 103 -14.14 -9.37 12.00
N VAL A 104 -14.77 -8.22 12.26
CA VAL A 104 -14.34 -6.93 11.71
C VAL A 104 -13.01 -6.51 12.33
N SER A 105 -12.89 -6.63 13.65
CA SER A 105 -11.62 -6.37 14.33
C SER A 105 -10.50 -7.27 13.82
N GLN A 106 -10.77 -8.57 13.64
CA GLN A 106 -9.81 -9.51 13.05
C GLN A 106 -9.42 -9.13 11.61
N PHE A 107 -10.37 -8.68 10.80
CA PHE A 107 -10.08 -8.21 9.45
C PHE A 107 -9.24 -6.93 9.44
N LYS A 108 -9.52 -5.97 10.34
CA LYS A 108 -8.67 -4.78 10.51
C LYS A 108 -7.24 -5.16 10.90
N GLN A 109 -7.08 -6.04 11.87
CA GLN A 109 -5.76 -6.57 12.24
C GLN A 109 -5.05 -7.22 11.05
N SER A 110 -5.77 -8.05 10.28
CA SER A 110 -5.17 -8.72 9.11
C SER A 110 -4.72 -7.72 8.02
N GLN A 111 -5.37 -6.57 7.89
CA GLN A 111 -4.94 -5.50 6.98
C GLN A 111 -3.64 -4.85 7.47
N GLU A 112 -3.52 -4.59 8.78
CA GLU A 112 -2.30 -4.06 9.38
C GLU A 112 -1.14 -5.05 9.25
N ASP A 113 -1.39 -6.34 9.48
CA ASP A 113 -0.40 -7.40 9.36
C ASP A 113 0.14 -7.53 7.92
N ILE A 114 -0.74 -7.46 6.91
CA ILE A 114 -0.32 -7.43 5.50
C ILE A 114 0.54 -6.20 5.22
N ASN A 115 0.13 -5.02 5.70
CA ASN A 115 0.91 -3.81 5.48
C ASN A 115 2.30 -3.92 6.14
N TYR A 116 2.38 -4.47 7.35
CA TYR A 116 3.65 -4.73 8.02
C TYR A 116 4.53 -5.70 7.23
N LEU A 117 3.96 -6.80 6.73
CA LEU A 117 4.66 -7.76 5.87
C LEU A 117 5.25 -7.06 4.63
N LEU A 118 4.45 -6.25 3.93
CA LEU A 118 4.90 -5.50 2.75
C LEU A 118 6.03 -4.51 3.09
N GLN A 119 5.91 -3.81 4.23
CA GLN A 119 6.94 -2.88 4.69
C GLN A 119 8.25 -3.60 5.04
N LEU A 120 8.18 -4.78 5.64
CA LEU A 120 9.36 -5.59 5.95
C LEU A 120 10.09 -6.03 4.68
N VAL A 121 9.36 -6.53 3.69
CA VAL A 121 9.91 -6.93 2.39
C VAL A 121 10.57 -5.74 1.69
N MET A 122 9.90 -4.58 1.65
CA MET A 122 10.46 -3.36 1.08
C MET A 122 11.71 -2.88 1.84
N GLY A 123 11.74 -3.04 3.16
CA GLY A 123 12.91 -2.76 3.99
C GLY A 123 14.11 -3.59 3.57
N VAL A 124 13.94 -4.91 3.44
CA VAL A 124 15.01 -5.83 2.99
C VAL A 124 15.51 -5.46 1.59
N ILE A 125 14.60 -5.14 0.65
CA ILE A 125 14.97 -4.72 -0.70
C ILE A 125 15.80 -3.44 -0.65
N ARG A 126 15.32 -2.42 0.07
CA ARG A 126 16.02 -1.14 0.24
C ARG A 126 17.41 -1.33 0.83
N ASP A 127 17.51 -2.08 1.92
CA ASP A 127 18.77 -2.28 2.64
C ASP A 127 19.77 -3.07 1.77
N SER A 128 19.29 -4.05 0.99
CA SER A 128 20.12 -4.79 0.03
C SER A 128 20.65 -3.91 -1.12
N ILE A 129 19.83 -2.98 -1.62
CA ILE A 129 20.26 -2.00 -2.62
C ILE A 129 21.32 -1.07 -2.03
N SER A 130 21.09 -0.56 -0.81
CA SER A 130 22.06 0.30 -0.13
C SER A 130 23.41 -0.39 0.09
N GLU A 131 23.42 -1.68 0.47
CA GLU A 131 24.66 -2.45 0.60
C GLU A 131 25.41 -2.55 -0.74
N LYS A 132 24.70 -2.84 -1.84
CA LYS A 132 25.32 -2.95 -3.17
C LYS A 132 25.93 -1.64 -3.65
N ILE A 133 25.24 -0.52 -3.48
CA ILE A 133 25.76 0.81 -3.83
C ILE A 133 27.01 1.14 -3.00
N ASN A 134 26.95 0.93 -1.68
CA ASN A 134 28.07 1.24 -0.78
C ASN A 134 29.31 0.37 -1.06
N VAL A 135 29.11 -0.89 -1.49
CA VAL A 135 30.22 -1.77 -1.89
C VAL A 135 30.86 -1.28 -3.20
N GLU A 136 30.07 -0.83 -4.17
CA GLU A 136 30.61 -0.29 -5.43
C GLU A 136 31.40 1.01 -5.22
N GLU A 137 31.01 1.86 -4.28
CA GLU A 137 31.80 3.05 -3.89
C GLU A 137 33.13 2.68 -3.21
N ALA A 138 33.17 1.61 -2.42
CA ALA A 138 34.39 1.15 -1.77
C ALA A 138 35.42 0.57 -2.77
N ASP A 139 34.97 -0.15 -3.80
CA ASP A 139 35.83 -0.68 -4.86
C ASP A 139 36.32 0.42 -5.83
N ALA A 140 35.55 1.49 -6.04
CA ALA A 140 35.98 2.64 -6.85
C ALA A 140 37.13 3.46 -6.21
N VAL A 141 37.28 3.42 -4.89
CA VAL A 141 38.35 4.13 -4.17
C VAL A 141 39.64 3.27 -4.03
N GLY A 142 39.58 1.97 -4.36
CA GLY A 142 40.71 1.03 -4.25
C GLY A 142 41.76 1.08 -5.37
N SER A 143 41.50 1.78 -6.49
CA SER A 143 42.41 1.81 -7.66
C SER A 143 43.26 3.09 -7.79
N GLY A 144 43.36 3.90 -6.75
CA GLY A 144 43.96 5.23 -6.83
C GLY A 144 44.93 5.57 -5.71
N CYS A 145 45.87 4.69 -5.34
CA CYS A 145 47.03 5.04 -4.52
C CYS A 145 48.18 4.06 -4.72
N SER A 146 48.94 4.27 -5.80
CA SER A 146 50.37 3.97 -5.81
C SER A 146 51.07 4.83 -6.88
N GLU A 147 52.04 5.60 -6.37
CA GLU A 147 53.08 6.44 -7.01
C GLU A 147 52.73 7.87 -7.44
#